data_AF-A0A1H2QF91-F1
#
_entry.id   AF-A0A1H2QF91-F1
#
_cell.length_a   1.000
_cell.length_b   1.000
_cell.length_c   1.000
_cell.angle_alpha   90.00
_cell.angle_beta   90.00
_cell.angle_gamma   90.00
#
_symmetry.space_group_name_H-M   'P 1'
#
loop_
_entity.id
_entity.type
_entity.pdbx_description
1 polymer ?
#
loop_
_entity_poly.entity_id
_entity_poly.type
_entity_poly.pdbx_seq_one_letter_code
_entity_poly.pdbx_strand_id
1 'polypeptide(L)'
;MDIEGDQQEIEKYYNKFLSLKSILAEFLPEILFEEHYYLENGKEIARIWVEKQGVCIYNKDTWQQAMVFLNEKMQQVECFWQEYEDFFMDDF
;
A
#
# COMPACT_ATOMS: atom_id res chain seq x y z
N MET A 1 1.05 1.57 1.41
CA MET A 1 1.55 0.75 2.52
C MET A 1 3.05 0.85 2.48
N ASP A 2 3.62 1.47 3.50
CA ASP A 2 5.07 1.64 3.62
C ASP A 2 5.55 0.64 4.68
N ILE A 3 6.52 -0.19 4.31
CA ILE A 3 7.11 -1.21 5.16
C ILE A 3 8.47 -0.68 5.59
N GLU A 4 8.57 -0.36 6.87
CA GLU A 4 9.77 0.16 7.50
C GLU A 4 10.29 -0.85 8.53
N GLY A 5 11.61 -0.91 8.70
CA GLY A 5 12.24 -1.81 9.65
C GLY A 5 13.73 -1.93 9.38
N ASP A 6 14.37 -2.94 9.96
CA ASP A 6 15.66 -3.39 9.46
C ASP A 6 15.52 -4.15 8.12
N GLN A 7 16.64 -4.48 7.48
CA GLN A 7 16.65 -5.16 6.18
C GLN A 7 15.85 -6.47 6.20
N GLN A 8 15.96 -7.24 7.29
CA GLN A 8 15.33 -8.56 7.40
C GLN A 8 13.81 -8.41 7.60
N GLU A 9 13.38 -7.43 8.40
CA GLU A 9 11.98 -7.09 8.59
C GLU A 9 11.34 -6.62 7.28
N ILE A 10 12.01 -5.72 6.56
CA ILE A 10 11.54 -5.22 5.25
C ILE A 10 11.38 -6.38 4.27
N GLU A 11 12.42 -7.19 4.10
CA GLU A 11 12.39 -8.35 3.20
C GLU A 11 11.28 -9.34 3.58
N LYS A 12 11.14 -9.65 4.88
CA LYS A 12 10.14 -10.59 5.39
C LYS A 12 8.72 -10.12 5.06
N TYR A 13 8.36 -8.90 5.43
CA TYR A 13 7.01 -8.39 5.22
C TYR A 13 6.73 -8.10 3.74
N TYR A 14 7.70 -7.60 2.99
CA TYR A 14 7.56 -7.39 1.56
C TYR A 14 7.28 -8.71 0.83
N ASN A 15 8.02 -9.77 1.15
CA ASN A 15 7.80 -11.10 0.58
C ASN A 15 6.43 -11.69 0.95
N LYS A 16 5.94 -11.45 2.17
CA LYS A 16 4.57 -11.79 2.56
C LYS A 16 3.55 -11.11 1.64
N PHE A 17 3.62 -9.79 1.48
CA PHE A 17 2.72 -9.09 0.56
C PHE A 17 2.88 -9.55 -0.89
N LEU A 18 4.10 -9.86 -1.33
CA LEU A 18 4.36 -10.35 -2.68
C LEU A 18 3.67 -11.70 -2.94
N SER A 19 3.64 -12.60 -1.94
CA SER A 19 2.90 -13.86 -2.03
C SER A 19 1.38 -13.67 -2.16
N LEU A 20 0.86 -12.56 -1.62
CA LEU A 20 -0.56 -12.18 -1.71
C LEU A 20 -0.84 -11.23 -2.87
N LYS A 21 0.12 -10.95 -3.76
CA LYS A 21 -0.01 -9.94 -4.82
C LYS A 21 -1.24 -10.14 -5.71
N SER A 22 -1.54 -11.37 -6.11
CA SER A 22 -2.71 -11.67 -6.94
C SER A 22 -4.01 -11.33 -6.22
N ILE A 23 -4.13 -11.71 -4.95
CA ILE A 23 -5.30 -11.43 -4.11
C ILE A 23 -5.42 -9.92 -3.89
N LEU A 24 -4.33 -9.27 -3.51
CA LEU A 24 -4.31 -7.84 -3.25
C LEU A 24 -4.70 -7.02 -4.50
N ALA A 25 -4.36 -7.50 -5.70
CA ALA A 25 -4.77 -6.90 -6.96
C ALA A 25 -6.28 -7.03 -7.25
N GLU A 26 -6.99 -7.99 -6.65
CA GLU A 26 -8.45 -8.11 -6.72
C GLU A 26 -9.15 -6.99 -5.92
N PHE A 27 -8.59 -6.60 -4.76
CA PHE A 27 -9.08 -5.48 -3.94
C PHE A 27 -8.62 -4.11 -4.47
N LEU A 28 -7.35 -4.03 -4.88
CA LEU A 28 -6.69 -2.81 -5.31
C LEU A 28 -6.13 -2.99 -6.72
N PRO A 29 -6.96 -2.78 -7.76
CA PRO A 29 -6.49 -2.77 -9.13
C PRO A 29 -5.36 -1.75 -9.32
N GLU A 30 -4.40 -2.09 -10.17
CA GLU A 30 -3.22 -1.25 -10.51
C GLU A 30 -2.24 -1.04 -9.35
N ILE A 31 -2.24 -1.94 -8.35
CA ILE A 31 -1.29 -1.88 -7.25
C ILE A 31 0.16 -2.09 -7.73
N LEU A 32 1.04 -1.23 -7.23
CA LEU A 32 2.46 -1.18 -7.51
C LEU A 32 3.24 -1.70 -6.30
N PHE A 33 4.37 -2.35 -6.59
CA PHE A 33 5.28 -2.92 -5.59
C PHE A 33 6.70 -2.44 -5.90
N GLU A 34 7.35 -1.86 -4.90
CA GLU A 34 8.73 -1.40 -4.97
C GLU A 34 9.46 -1.81 -3.69
N GLU A 35 10.45 -2.69 -3.82
CA GLU A 35 11.19 -3.21 -2.67
C GLU A 35 12.16 -2.19 -2.08
N HIS A 36 12.75 -1.35 -2.94
CA HIS A 36 13.79 -0.39 -2.57
C HIS A 36 13.31 1.03 -2.90
N TYR A 37 12.54 1.62 -2.00
CA TYR A 37 12.11 3.01 -2.10
C TYR A 37 12.89 3.88 -1.09
N TYR A 38 13.51 4.96 -1.56
CA TYR A 38 14.26 5.89 -0.71
C TYR A 38 13.43 7.13 -0.37
N LEU A 39 13.18 7.34 0.92
CA LEU A 39 12.58 8.55 1.44
C LEU A 39 13.52 9.75 1.30
N GLU A 40 12.99 10.98 1.38
CA GLU A 40 13.79 12.21 1.27
C GLU A 40 14.88 12.32 2.34
N ASN A 41 14.68 11.68 3.49
CA ASN A 41 15.65 11.61 4.59
C ASN A 41 16.74 10.53 4.37
N GLY A 42 16.72 9.81 3.24
CA GLY A 42 17.67 8.75 2.90
C GLY A 42 17.35 7.38 3.51
N LYS A 43 16.24 7.23 4.25
CA LYS A 43 15.80 5.93 4.77
C LYS A 43 15.26 5.07 3.63
N GLU A 44 15.70 3.82 3.58
CA GLU A 44 15.19 2.80 2.67
C GLU A 44 13.96 2.12 3.28
N ILE A 45 12.92 1.93 2.47
CA ILE A 45 11.68 1.25 2.82
C ILE A 45 11.25 0.39 1.62
N ALA A 46 10.39 -0.61 1.85
CA ALA A 46 9.60 -1.19 0.78
C ALA A 46 8.23 -0.50 0.71
N ARG A 47 7.70 -0.30 -0.49
CA ARG A 47 6.45 0.42 -0.71
C ARG A 47 5.51 -0.37 -1.63
N ILE A 48 4.24 -0.41 -1.22
CA ILE A 48 3.15 -1.02 -1.98
C ILE A 48 1.98 -0.04 -2.03
N TRP A 49 1.57 0.40 -3.22
CA TRP A 49 0.62 1.51 -3.34
C TRP A 49 -0.20 1.49 -4.61
N VAL A 50 -1.31 2.22 -4.59
CA VAL A 50 -2.08 2.62 -5.77
C VAL A 50 -2.05 4.13 -5.84
N GLU A 51 -2.03 4.68 -7.05
CA GLU A 51 -2.01 6.12 -7.25
C GLU A 51 -3.10 6.58 -8.21
N LYS A 52 -3.55 7.83 -8.00
CA LYS A 52 -4.39 8.55 -8.94
C LYS A 52 -3.68 9.82 -9.35
N GLN A 53 -3.26 9.88 -10.61
CA GLN A 53 -2.63 11.06 -11.17
C GLN A 53 -3.68 12.09 -11.63
N GLY A 54 -3.23 13.32 -11.87
CA GLY A 54 -4.09 14.39 -12.42
C GLY A 54 -5.08 15.02 -11.43
N VAL A 55 -4.89 14.77 -10.13
CA VAL A 55 -5.69 15.39 -9.06
C VAL A 55 -4.83 16.26 -8.16
N CYS A 56 -5.42 17.32 -7.62
CA CYS A 56 -4.82 18.16 -6.60
C CYS A 56 -5.84 18.45 -5.50
N ILE A 57 -5.49 18.16 -4.24
CA ILE A 57 -6.37 18.35 -3.09
C ILE A 57 -6.69 19.83 -2.81
N TYR A 58 -5.83 20.75 -3.27
CA TYR A 58 -6.04 22.19 -3.16
C TYR A 58 -6.83 22.78 -4.34
N ASN A 59 -7.01 22.01 -5.43
CA ASN A 59 -7.79 22.44 -6.58
C ASN A 59 -9.26 22.01 -6.40
N LYS A 60 -10.16 23.00 -6.35
CA LYS A 60 -11.61 22.82 -6.17
C LYS A 60 -12.28 21.99 -7.27
N ASP A 61 -11.69 21.87 -8.44
CA ASP A 61 -12.26 21.07 -9.53
C ASP A 61 -11.91 19.58 -9.40
N THR A 62 -10.81 19.25 -8.72
CA THR A 62 -10.28 17.88 -8.62
C THR A 62 -10.25 17.31 -7.20
N TRP A 63 -10.42 18.13 -6.16
CA TRP A 63 -10.32 17.67 -4.77
C TRP A 63 -11.33 16.56 -4.45
N GLN A 64 -12.56 16.66 -4.97
CA GLN A 64 -13.59 15.65 -4.74
C GLN A 64 -13.19 14.30 -5.34
N GLN A 65 -12.53 14.30 -6.51
CA GLN A 65 -12.02 13.09 -7.12
C GLN A 65 -10.92 12.43 -6.28
N ALA A 66 -10.05 13.24 -5.66
CA ALA A 66 -9.04 12.73 -4.73
C ALA A 66 -9.68 12.14 -3.47
N MET A 67 -10.72 12.78 -2.92
CA MET A 67 -11.43 12.29 -1.73
C MET A 67 -12.21 11.01 -2.00
N VAL A 68 -12.89 10.91 -3.14
CA VAL A 68 -13.58 9.68 -3.56
C VAL A 68 -12.57 8.55 -3.75
N PHE A 69 -11.47 8.80 -4.45
CA PHE A 69 -10.39 7.81 -4.60
C PHE A 69 -9.86 7.33 -3.25
N LEU A 70 -9.56 8.26 -2.33
CA LEU A 70 -9.08 7.91 -1.00
C LEU A 70 -10.11 7.05 -0.26
N ASN A 71 -11.38 7.46 -0.25
CA ASN A 71 -12.44 6.74 0.47
C ASN A 71 -12.63 5.32 -0.08
N GLU A 72 -12.74 5.18 -1.40
CA GLU A 72 -12.90 3.89 -2.06
C GLU A 72 -11.71 2.96 -1.80
N LYS A 73 -10.48 3.46 -1.98
CA LYS A 73 -9.28 2.64 -1.80
C LYS A 73 -9.02 2.29 -0.35
N MET A 74 -9.30 3.20 0.60
CA MET A 74 -9.19 2.90 2.03
C MET A 74 -10.15 1.79 2.44
N GLN A 75 -11.39 1.80 1.93
CA GLN A 75 -12.33 0.72 2.20
C GLN A 75 -11.81 -0.63 1.68
N GLN A 76 -11.24 -0.68 0.48
CA GLN A 76 -10.65 -1.91 -0.08
C GLN A 76 -9.44 -2.40 0.73
N VAL A 77 -8.58 -1.49 1.20
CA VAL A 77 -7.46 -1.82 2.10
C VAL A 77 -7.98 -2.42 3.40
N GLU A 78 -9.03 -1.84 3.99
CA GLU A 78 -9.62 -2.34 5.23
C GLU A 78 -10.24 -3.73 5.05
N CYS A 79 -10.98 -3.96 3.96
CA CYS A 79 -11.50 -5.29 3.63
C CYS A 79 -10.39 -6.33 3.47
N PHE A 80 -9.32 -6.00 2.74
CA PHE A 80 -8.16 -6.88 2.63
C PHE A 80 -7.54 -7.18 4.01
N TRP A 81 -7.35 -6.15 4.85
CA TRP A 81 -6.75 -6.35 6.17
C TRP A 81 -7.61 -7.26 7.06
N GLN A 82 -8.93 -7.03 7.12
CA GLN A 82 -9.86 -7.85 7.90
C GLN A 82 -9.84 -9.34 7.50
N GLU A 83 -9.59 -9.65 6.24
CA GLU A 83 -9.57 -11.03 5.75
C GLU A 83 -8.21 -11.71 5.93
N TYR A 84 -7.11 -10.94 5.89
CA TYR A 84 -5.75 -11.49 5.78
C TYR A 84 -4.82 -11.11 6.93
N GLU A 85 -5.27 -10.36 7.95
CA GLU A 85 -4.42 -9.94 9.07
C GLU A 85 -3.77 -11.12 9.81
N ASP A 86 -4.48 -12.24 9.97
CA ASP A 86 -3.97 -13.45 10.62
C ASP A 86 -2.69 -13.99 9.94
N PHE A 87 -2.60 -13.91 8.61
CA PHE A 87 -1.42 -14.32 7.85
C PHE A 87 -0.17 -13.49 8.20
N PHE A 88 -0.37 -12.24 8.64
CA PHE A 88 0.71 -11.37 9.09
C PHE A 88 1.04 -11.59 10.57
N MET A 89 0.07 -12.00 11.39
CA MET A 89 0.21 -12.20 12.83
C MET A 89 0.75 -13.60 13.24
N ASP A 90 0.67 -14.61 12.37
CA ASP A 90 1.10 -16.00 12.62
C ASP A 90 2.61 -16.21 12.92
N ASP A 91 3.42 -15.14 12.99
CA ASP A 91 4.86 -15.20 13.31
C ASP A 91 5.20 -14.97 14.80
N PHE A 92 4.22 -15.07 15.71
CA PHE A 92 4.43 -14.90 17.16
C PHE A 92 4.37 -16.21 17.97
#